data_AF-A0AAW2JCU8-F1
#
_entry.id   AF-A0AAW2JCU8-F1
#
_cell.length_a   1.000
_cell.length_b   1.000
_cell.length_c   1.000
_cell.angle_alpha   90.00
_cell.angle_beta   90.00
_cell.angle_gamma   90.00
#
_symmetry.space_group_name_H-M   'P 1'
#
loop_
_entity.id
_entity.type
_entity.pdbx_description
1 polymer ?
#
loop_
_entity_poly.entity_id
_entity_poly.type
_entity_poly.pdbx_seq_one_letter_code
_entity_poly.pdbx_strand_id
1 'polypeptide(L)'
;MAEIPDNATPFPHRAGYLYKIHYMVFWEAKDADKADKYISWIRRLYNKVTPFVSLSPRGAFFCYRDLDIGVNNNEGPISIETARVWGEKYFHKNFDRLVQVKTRVDPENFFREEQSIPPQPSSPPPPPQSTAKEDIYIRLYSS
;
A
#
# COMPACT_ATOMS: atom_id res chain seq x y z
N MET A 1 16.27 -16.46 9.67
CA MET A 1 16.10 -15.20 10.44
C MET A 1 15.00 -15.33 11.50
N ALA A 2 14.89 -16.48 12.18
CA ALA A 2 13.81 -16.72 13.14
C ALA A 2 14.00 -15.99 14.48
N GLU A 3 15.24 -15.64 14.82
CA GLU A 3 15.59 -14.95 16.06
C GLU A 3 15.18 -13.47 16.09
N ILE A 4 14.95 -12.86 14.93
CA ILE A 4 14.58 -11.45 14.82
C ILE A 4 13.05 -11.35 14.91
N PRO A 5 12.50 -10.53 15.83
CA PRO A 5 11.05 -10.31 15.92
C PRO A 5 10.47 -9.80 14.60
N ASP A 6 9.25 -10.23 14.28
CA ASP A 6 8.54 -9.85 13.05
C ASP A 6 8.19 -8.35 12.96
N ASN A 7 8.28 -7.61 14.07
CA ASN A 7 8.03 -6.18 14.17
C ASN A 7 9.30 -5.33 14.37
N ALA A 8 10.49 -5.96 14.40
CA ALA A 8 11.76 -5.25 14.58
C ALA A 8 12.08 -4.28 13.43
N THR A 9 11.59 -4.61 12.24
CA THR A 9 11.72 -3.83 11.00
C THR A 9 10.39 -3.92 10.23
N PRO A 10 10.15 -3.09 9.20
CA PRO A 10 8.97 -3.24 8.34
C PRO A 10 8.80 -4.65 7.75
N PHE A 11 9.90 -5.33 7.41
CA PHE A 11 9.89 -6.68 6.84
C PHE A 11 9.48 -7.75 7.87
N PRO A 12 8.31 -8.41 7.71
CA PRO A 12 7.69 -9.23 8.74
C PRO A 12 8.01 -10.73 8.66
N HIS A 13 8.49 -11.22 7.52
CA HIS A 13 8.61 -12.67 7.29
C HIS A 13 9.85 -13.25 8.00
N ARG A 14 9.66 -13.61 9.28
CA ARG A 14 10.70 -14.09 10.21
C ARG A 14 10.44 -15.54 10.63
N ALA A 15 10.27 -15.82 11.93
CA ALA A 15 9.94 -17.14 12.44
C ALA A 15 8.67 -17.70 11.78
N GLY A 16 8.63 -19.02 11.56
CA GLY A 16 7.52 -19.72 10.90
C GLY A 16 7.64 -19.85 9.38
N TYR A 17 8.56 -19.14 8.73
CA TYR A 17 8.85 -19.31 7.30
C TYR A 17 10.09 -20.19 7.10
N LEU A 18 9.95 -21.27 6.31
CA LEU A 18 11.07 -22.17 5.98
C LEU A 18 12.01 -21.55 4.95
N TYR A 19 11.45 -20.99 3.88
CA TYR A 19 12.18 -20.36 2.78
C TYR A 19 11.27 -19.41 1.98
N LYS A 20 11.86 -18.62 1.08
CA LYS A 20 11.16 -17.82 0.08
C LYS A 20 11.41 -18.42 -1.31
N ILE A 21 10.35 -18.59 -2.11
CA ILE A 21 10.48 -18.97 -3.52
C ILE A 21 10.23 -17.74 -4.39
N HIS A 22 11.06 -17.56 -5.42
CA HIS A 22 10.88 -16.55 -6.45
C HIS A 22 10.60 -17.24 -7.79
N TYR A 23 9.51 -16.86 -8.44
CA TYR A 23 9.18 -17.30 -9.79
C TYR A 23 9.52 -16.17 -10.76
N MET A 24 10.36 -16.44 -11.76
CA MET A 24 10.76 -15.44 -12.74
C MET A 24 10.71 -16.03 -14.16
N VAL A 25 10.31 -15.19 -15.11
CA VAL A 25 10.38 -15.48 -16.54
C VAL A 25 11.23 -14.41 -17.17
N PHE A 26 12.19 -14.84 -17.98
CA PHE A 26 12.98 -13.94 -18.82
C PHE A 26 12.63 -14.19 -20.27
N TRP A 27 12.64 -13.13 -21.07
CA TRP A 27 12.54 -13.18 -22.51
C TRP A 27 13.44 -12.11 -23.11
N GLU A 28 13.78 -12.27 -24.40
CA GLU A 28 14.61 -11.31 -25.11
C GLU A 28 13.81 -10.09 -25.54
N ALA A 29 14.47 -8.94 -25.71
CA ALA A 29 13.81 -7.72 -26.16
C ALA A 29 13.07 -7.87 -27.50
N LYS A 30 13.56 -8.76 -28.38
CA LYS A 30 12.91 -9.07 -29.67
C LYS A 30 11.55 -9.77 -29.54
N ASP A 31 11.26 -10.34 -28.38
CA ASP A 31 10.02 -11.04 -28.06
C ASP A 31 9.09 -10.18 -27.16
N ALA A 32 9.33 -8.87 -27.05
CA ALA A 32 8.51 -7.97 -26.24
C ALA A 32 7.04 -7.94 -26.68
N ASP A 33 6.76 -8.15 -27.96
CA ASP A 33 5.41 -8.32 -28.53
C ASP A 33 4.65 -9.53 -27.95
N LYS A 34 5.36 -10.47 -27.34
CA LYS A 34 4.80 -11.67 -26.70
C LYS A 34 4.72 -11.55 -25.17
N ALA A 35 4.90 -10.36 -24.59
CA ALA A 35 4.89 -10.14 -23.14
C ALA A 35 3.68 -10.78 -22.44
N ASP A 36 2.48 -10.62 -23.01
CA ASP A 36 1.24 -11.16 -22.46
C ASP A 36 1.28 -12.68 -22.28
N LYS A 37 1.96 -13.41 -23.16
CA LYS A 37 2.14 -14.87 -23.06
C LYS A 37 2.95 -15.23 -21.83
N TYR A 38 4.07 -14.53 -21.60
CA TYR A 38 4.97 -14.78 -20.48
C TYR A 38 4.34 -14.38 -19.15
N ILE A 39 3.68 -13.21 -19.11
CA ILE A 39 2.92 -12.74 -17.96
C ILE A 39 1.79 -13.72 -17.63
N SER A 40 1.03 -14.18 -18.63
CA SER A 40 -0.01 -15.19 -18.42
C SER A 40 0.55 -16.51 -17.88
N TRP A 41 1.74 -16.92 -18.31
CA TRP A 41 2.38 -18.14 -17.82
C TRP A 41 2.76 -18.03 -16.34
N ILE A 42 3.39 -16.93 -15.92
CA ILE A 42 3.81 -16.76 -14.53
C ILE A 42 2.60 -16.63 -13.60
N ARG A 43 1.52 -15.96 -14.03
CA ARG A 43 0.25 -15.90 -13.29
C ARG A 43 -0.38 -17.28 -13.12
N ARG A 44 -0.37 -18.13 -14.16
CA ARG A 44 -0.87 -19.52 -14.03
C ARG A 44 -0.05 -20.33 -13.04
N LEU A 45 1.28 -20.21 -13.06
CA LEU A 45 2.15 -20.88 -12.08
C LEU A 45 1.86 -20.37 -10.66
N TYR A 46 1.81 -19.05 -10.47
CA TYR A 46 1.51 -18.42 -9.18
C TYR A 46 0.16 -18.88 -8.61
N ASN A 47 -0.86 -19.03 -9.46
CA ASN A 47 -2.17 -19.55 -9.06
C ASN A 47 -2.12 -21.04 -8.71
N LYS A 48 -1.38 -21.84 -9.47
CA LYS A 48 -1.27 -23.29 -9.25
C LYS A 48 -0.63 -23.64 -7.90
N VAL A 49 0.31 -22.82 -7.44
CA VAL A 49 1.03 -23.04 -6.16
C VAL A 49 0.32 -22.48 -4.92
N THR A 50 -0.80 -21.76 -5.09
CA THR A 50 -1.57 -21.14 -4.00
C THR A 50 -1.80 -22.05 -2.78
N PRO A 51 -2.21 -23.34 -2.90
CA PRO A 51 -2.50 -24.17 -1.72
C PRO A 51 -1.24 -24.62 -0.95
N PHE A 52 -0.04 -24.37 -1.47
CA PHE A 52 1.22 -24.87 -0.88
C PHE A 52 2.09 -23.75 -0.27
N VAL A 53 1.64 -22.51 -0.34
CA VAL A 53 2.36 -21.33 0.18
C VAL A 53 1.61 -20.70 1.35
N SER A 54 2.19 -19.67 1.98
CA SER A 54 1.52 -18.94 3.06
C SER A 54 0.13 -18.45 2.65
N LEU A 55 -0.81 -18.46 3.60
CA LEU A 55 -2.19 -18.01 3.44
C LEU A 55 -2.56 -17.03 4.55
N SER A 56 -3.50 -16.13 4.27
CA SER A 56 -4.11 -15.18 5.22
C SER A 56 -3.15 -14.24 5.97
N PRO A 57 -2.45 -13.32 5.29
CA PRO A 57 -2.41 -13.11 3.84
C PRO A 57 -1.37 -14.02 3.16
N ARG A 58 -1.50 -14.17 1.84
CA ARG A 58 -0.43 -14.73 1.01
C ARG A 58 0.73 -13.73 0.96
N GLY A 59 1.79 -14.01 1.69
CA GLY A 59 2.94 -13.12 1.85
C GLY A 59 3.68 -12.85 0.54
N ALA A 60 4.20 -11.64 0.42
CA ALA A 60 4.95 -11.14 -0.74
C ALA A 60 6.19 -10.37 -0.27
N PHE A 61 7.20 -10.26 -1.13
CA PHE A 61 8.42 -9.53 -0.77
C PHE A 61 8.51 -8.21 -1.52
N PHE A 62 8.53 -7.10 -0.78
CA PHE A 62 8.46 -5.74 -1.35
C PHE A 62 9.51 -5.45 -2.42
N CYS A 63 10.74 -5.98 -2.29
CA CYS A 63 11.78 -5.76 -3.31
C CYS A 63 11.52 -6.50 -4.64
N TYR A 64 10.57 -7.43 -4.67
CA TYR A 64 10.03 -8.04 -5.88
C TYR A 64 8.61 -7.51 -6.07
N ARG A 65 8.53 -6.23 -6.44
CA ARG A 65 7.30 -5.49 -6.61
C ARG A 65 6.37 -6.20 -7.60
N ASP A 66 5.18 -6.51 -7.15
CA ASP A 66 4.13 -7.19 -7.91
C ASP A 66 2.85 -6.35 -7.87
N LEU A 67 2.43 -5.82 -9.02
CA LEU A 67 1.20 -5.02 -9.12
C LEU A 67 -0.06 -5.91 -9.18
N ASP A 68 0.08 -7.22 -9.46
CA ASP A 68 -1.05 -8.15 -9.54
C ASP A 68 -1.67 -8.45 -8.16
N ILE A 69 -0.95 -8.15 -7.06
CA ILE A 69 -1.47 -8.33 -5.70
C ILE A 69 -2.30 -7.15 -5.17
N GLY A 70 -2.48 -6.10 -5.98
CA GLY A 70 -3.30 -4.93 -5.70
C GLY A 70 -2.52 -3.63 -5.88
N VAL A 71 -3.23 -2.56 -6.25
CA VAL A 71 -2.68 -1.21 -6.42
C VAL A 71 -3.62 -0.19 -5.80
N ASN A 72 -3.07 0.96 -5.47
CA ASN A 72 -3.79 2.18 -5.16
C ASN A 72 -4.44 2.75 -6.42
N ASN A 73 -5.46 3.60 -6.25
CA ASN A 73 -5.96 4.40 -7.35
C ASN A 73 -4.92 5.46 -7.74
N ASN A 74 -4.74 5.65 -9.05
CA ASN A 74 -3.81 6.66 -9.59
C ASN A 74 -4.40 8.07 -9.54
N GLU A 75 -5.72 8.20 -9.36
CA GLU A 75 -6.46 9.45 -9.31
C GLU A 75 -7.23 9.57 -8.00
N GLY A 76 -7.14 10.74 -7.36
CA GLY A 76 -7.87 11.04 -6.13
C GLY A 76 -7.21 10.52 -4.84
N PRO A 77 -7.94 10.57 -3.71
CA PRO A 77 -7.43 10.14 -2.41
C PRO A 77 -7.16 8.63 -2.37
N ILE A 78 -6.00 8.23 -1.84
CA ILE A 78 -5.66 6.83 -1.63
C ILE A 78 -6.32 6.33 -0.34
N SER A 79 -7.21 5.35 -0.44
CA SER A 79 -7.82 4.68 0.72
C SER A 79 -6.81 3.74 1.40
N ILE A 80 -6.74 3.81 2.74
CA ILE A 80 -5.94 2.89 3.55
C ILE A 80 -6.46 1.46 3.36
N GLU A 81 -7.77 1.27 3.23
CA GLU A 81 -8.43 -0.02 3.03
C GLU A 81 -8.01 -0.65 1.70
N THR A 82 -7.96 0.13 0.62
CA THR A 82 -7.43 -0.33 -0.68
C THR A 82 -5.95 -0.70 -0.55
N ALA A 83 -5.16 0.16 0.09
CA ALA A 83 -3.73 -0.08 0.26
C ALA A 83 -3.42 -1.31 1.13
N ARG A 84 -4.28 -1.60 2.12
CA ARG A 84 -4.14 -2.72 3.04
C ARG A 84 -4.16 -4.07 2.32
N VAL A 85 -4.89 -4.19 1.21
CA VAL A 85 -5.00 -5.43 0.41
C VAL A 85 -3.62 -5.95 -0.04
N TRP A 86 -2.78 -5.06 -0.58
CA TRP A 86 -1.40 -5.39 -0.96
C TRP A 86 -0.42 -5.17 0.21
N GLY A 87 -0.69 -4.18 1.06
CA GLY A 87 0.17 -3.78 2.17
C GLY A 87 0.38 -4.87 3.22
N GLU A 88 -0.69 -5.60 3.59
CA GLU A 88 -0.57 -6.71 4.54
C GLU A 88 0.16 -7.92 3.94
N LYS A 89 0.16 -8.09 2.62
CA LYS A 89 0.96 -9.14 1.97
C LYS A 89 2.46 -8.86 2.12
N TYR A 90 2.88 -7.60 2.00
CA TYR A 90 4.29 -7.21 2.16
C TYR A 90 4.72 -7.03 3.63
N PHE A 91 3.84 -6.49 4.48
CA PHE A 91 4.21 -5.96 5.79
C PHE A 91 3.42 -6.59 6.95
N HIS A 92 2.42 -7.44 6.68
CA HIS A 92 1.51 -7.98 7.70
C HIS A 92 1.04 -6.87 8.67
N LYS A 93 1.04 -7.15 9.98
CA LYS A 93 0.67 -6.21 11.05
C LYS A 93 1.53 -4.93 11.10
N ASN A 94 2.70 -4.91 10.45
CA ASN A 94 3.56 -3.73 10.43
C ASN A 94 3.02 -2.63 9.51
N PHE A 95 2.04 -2.94 8.64
CA PHE A 95 1.42 -1.96 7.75
C PHE A 95 0.83 -0.76 8.51
N ASP A 96 0.17 -0.99 9.64
CA ASP A 96 -0.45 0.09 10.42
C ASP A 96 0.60 1.08 10.97
N ARG A 97 1.72 0.54 11.45
CA ARG A 97 2.85 1.36 11.90
C ARG A 97 3.45 2.16 10.75
N LEU A 98 3.50 1.60 9.54
CA LEU A 98 3.97 2.31 8.35
C LEU A 98 3.05 3.47 7.97
N VAL A 99 1.73 3.27 8.03
CA VAL A 99 0.74 4.35 7.80
C VAL A 99 0.93 5.48 8.81
N GLN A 100 1.14 5.17 10.09
CA GLN A 100 1.41 6.19 11.13
C GLN A 100 2.68 7.00 10.84
N VAL A 101 3.76 6.32 10.46
CA VAL A 101 5.03 6.98 10.10
C VAL A 101 4.81 7.87 8.87
N LYS A 102 4.20 7.34 7.81
CA LYS A 102 3.88 8.08 6.58
C LYS A 102 3.07 9.33 6.87
N THR A 103 2.03 9.21 7.70
CA THR A 103 1.17 10.34 8.12
C THR A 103 1.98 11.46 8.78
N ARG A 104 2.99 11.12 9.59
CA ARG A 104 3.80 12.11 10.30
C ARG A 104 4.85 12.78 9.40
N VAL A 105 5.47 12.02 8.50
CA VAL A 105 6.62 12.49 7.70
C VAL A 105 6.24 13.04 6.34
N ASP A 106 5.08 12.66 5.81
CA ASP A 106 4.56 13.09 4.51
C ASP A 106 3.01 13.13 4.52
N PRO A 107 2.41 14.05 5.29
CA PRO A 107 0.96 14.17 5.44
C PRO A 107 0.24 14.57 4.15
N GLU A 108 0.91 15.32 3.27
CA GLU A 108 0.36 15.73 1.96
C GLU A 108 0.48 14.62 0.90
N ASN A 109 1.07 13.49 1.27
CA ASN A 109 1.30 12.34 0.40
C ASN A 109 2.08 12.69 -0.89
N PHE A 110 3.09 13.55 -0.77
CA PHE A 110 3.92 13.97 -1.90
C PHE A 110 4.66 12.78 -2.52
N PHE A 111 5.24 11.91 -1.69
CA PHE A 111 5.94 10.71 -2.14
C PHE A 111 4.96 9.56 -2.37
N ARG A 112 4.35 9.49 -3.55
CA ARG A 112 3.32 8.49 -3.89
C ARG A 112 3.58 7.78 -5.22
N GLU A 113 3.11 6.54 -5.29
CA GLU A 113 3.14 5.64 -6.44
C GLU A 113 2.03 4.57 -6.30
N GLU A 114 1.90 3.67 -7.27
CA GLU A 114 0.82 2.68 -7.39
C GLU A 114 0.66 1.74 -6.17
N GLN A 115 1.70 1.57 -5.36
CA GLN A 115 1.78 0.81 -4.12
C GLN A 115 2.49 1.60 -3.00
N SER A 116 2.36 2.93 -2.98
CA SER A 116 2.85 3.72 -1.84
C SER A 116 1.93 3.58 -0.62
N ILE A 117 2.52 3.53 0.59
CA ILE A 117 1.74 3.60 1.84
C ILE A 117 1.00 4.96 1.88
N PRO A 118 -0.33 4.98 2.07
CA PRO A 118 -1.07 6.23 2.21
C PRO A 118 -0.93 6.81 3.64
N PRO A 119 -0.94 8.15 3.80
CA PRO A 119 -1.14 8.77 5.10
C PRO A 119 -2.61 8.65 5.54
N GLN A 120 -2.88 8.87 6.82
CA GLN A 120 -4.24 9.04 7.30
C GLN A 120 -4.83 10.33 6.71
N PRO A 121 -6.14 10.32 6.34
CA PRO A 121 -6.80 11.54 5.91
C PRO A 121 -6.71 12.58 7.02
N SER A 122 -6.30 13.80 6.68
CA SER A 122 -6.35 14.93 7.60
C SER A 122 -7.80 15.11 8.06
N SER A 123 -8.04 15.18 9.37
CA SER A 123 -9.31 15.67 9.89
C SER A 123 -9.64 17.00 9.20
N PRO A 124 -10.91 17.27 8.82
CA PRO A 124 -11.26 18.55 8.21
C PRO A 124 -10.77 19.68 9.13
N PRO A 125 -10.21 20.78 8.57
CA PRO A 125 -9.85 21.92 9.38
C PRO A 125 -11.08 22.35 10.18
N PRO A 126 -10.92 22.76 11.46
CA PRO A 126 -12.04 23.32 12.20
C PRO A 126 -12.66 24.45 11.37
N PRO A 127 -14.00 24.59 11.35
CA PRO A 127 -14.63 25.68 10.63
C PRO A 127 -13.97 27.00 11.04
N PRO A 128 -13.74 27.93 10.09
CA PRO A 128 -13.13 29.22 10.42
C PRO A 128 -13.89 29.82 11.61
N GLN A 129 -13.16 30.11 12.69
CA GLN A 129 -13.75 30.78 13.84
C GLN A 129 -14.27 32.12 13.32
N SER A 130 -15.60 32.31 13.40
CA SER A 130 -16.26 33.59 13.11
C SER A 130 -15.45 34.68 13.78
N THR A 131 -14.77 35.49 12.97
CA THR A 131 -14.12 36.68 13.50
C THR A 131 -15.24 37.68 13.71
N ALA A 132 -15.22 38.40 14.85
CA ALA A 132 -16.24 39.36 15.27
C ALA A 132 -16.59 40.47 14.25
N LYS A 133 -15.94 40.49 13.08
CA LYS A 133 -16.25 41.37 11.94
C LYS A 133 -17.45 40.87 11.11
N GLU A 134 -17.73 39.57 11.05
CA GLU A 134 -18.88 39.04 10.29
C GLU A 134 -20.21 39.22 11.04
N ASP A 135 -20.20 39.15 12.37
CA ASP A 135 -21.39 39.39 13.21
C ASP A 135 -21.90 40.85 13.14
N ILE A 136 -21.00 41.80 12.87
CA ILE A 136 -21.38 43.22 12.69
C ILE A 136 -22.07 43.42 11.34
N TYR A 137 -21.62 42.72 10.28
CA TYR A 137 -22.21 42.83 8.95
C TYR A 137 -23.62 42.23 8.89
N ILE A 138 -23.86 41.11 9.58
CA ILE A 138 -25.20 40.49 9.65
C ILE A 138 -26.18 41.34 10.47
N ARG A 139 -25.73 42.02 11.53
CA ARG A 139 -26.59 42.91 12.33
C ARG A 139 -26.97 44.22 11.64
N LEU A 140 -26.15 44.73 10.71
CA LEU A 140 -26.41 46.02 10.04
C LEU A 140 -27.34 45.92 8.83
N TYR A 141 -27.54 44.73 8.26
CA TYR A 141 -28.29 44.55 7.01
C TYR A 141 -29.52 43.63 7.13
N SER A 142 -29.94 43.28 8.35
CA SER A 142 -31.13 42.44 8.61
C SER A 142 -32.28 43.22 9.28
N SER A 143 -32.53 44.47 8.89
CA SER A 143 -33.75 45.22 9.26
C SER A 143 -34.49 45.68 8.02
#